data_AF-A0A6P5TP08-F1
#
_entry.id   AF-A0A6P5TP08-F1
#
_cell.length_a   1.000
_cell.length_b   1.000
_cell.length_c   1.000
_cell.angle_alpha   90.00
_cell.angle_beta   90.00
_cell.angle_gamma   90.00
#
_symmetry.space_group_name_H-M   'P 1'
#
loop_
_entity.id
_entity.type
_entity.pdbx_description
1 polymer ?
#
loop_
_entity_poly.entity_id
_entity_poly.type
_entity_poly.pdbx_seq_one_letter_code
_entity_poly.pdbx_strand_id
1 'polypeptide(L)'
;MTNDFQCLRQQIVKEHKEGLKRRYYNATGEEVSEEVIDKMILESGQVKVFEGKAELAMENLQKHEALKDLQRSLTELHQVFLDMAMMVEKQGEQMGDNEQNVADTGAYIHGGTNAPFSAKQMKQRRGRWVCCIGALVLLALLVCLISILAS
;
A
#
# COMPACT_ATOMS: atom_id res chain seq x y z
N MET A 1 -13.41 -8.37 -11.05
CA MET A 1 -11.95 -8.36 -10.85
C MET A 1 -11.45 -9.60 -10.12
N THR A 2 -11.86 -9.87 -8.87
CA THR A 2 -11.39 -11.06 -8.12
C THR A 2 -11.86 -12.37 -8.75
N ASN A 3 -13.11 -12.43 -9.25
CA ASN A 3 -13.63 -13.61 -9.96
C ASN A 3 -12.89 -13.87 -11.28
N ASP A 4 -12.57 -12.81 -12.03
CA ASP A 4 -11.85 -12.91 -13.31
C ASP A 4 -10.44 -13.46 -13.09
N PHE A 5 -9.79 -13.04 -12.00
CA PHE A 5 -8.49 -13.52 -11.59
C PHE A 5 -8.50 -15.01 -11.21
N GLN A 6 -9.50 -15.45 -10.43
CA GLN A 6 -9.66 -16.86 -10.08
C GLN A 6 -9.96 -17.72 -11.32
N CYS A 7 -10.78 -17.21 -12.24
CA CYS A 7 -11.07 -17.86 -13.52
C CYS A 7 -9.80 -18.04 -14.36
N LEU A 8 -8.99 -17.00 -14.50
CA LEU A 8 -7.72 -17.05 -15.22
C LEU A 8 -6.74 -18.07 -14.58
N ARG A 9 -6.64 -18.08 -13.25
CA ARG A 9 -5.82 -19.08 -12.54
C ARG A 9 -6.27 -20.51 -12.82
N GLN A 10 -7.57 -20.77 -12.76
CA GLN A 10 -8.12 -22.08 -13.07
C GLN A 10 -7.85 -22.50 -14.51
N GLN A 11 -7.98 -21.56 -15.46
CA GLN A 11 -7.70 -21.82 -16.87
C GLN A 11 -6.24 -22.21 -17.10
N ILE A 12 -5.28 -21.50 -16.50
CA ILE A 12 -3.85 -21.80 -16.64
C ILE A 12 -3.51 -23.19 -16.09
N VAL A 13 -4.04 -23.54 -14.91
CA VAL A 13 -3.84 -24.88 -14.32
C VAL A 13 -4.46 -25.96 -15.20
N LYS A 14 -5.67 -25.73 -15.73
CA LYS A 14 -6.35 -26.65 -16.63
C LYS A 14 -5.55 -26.89 -17.91
N GLU A 15 -5.03 -25.84 -18.53
CA GLU A 15 -4.24 -25.94 -19.75
C GLU A 15 -2.92 -26.70 -19.53
N HIS A 16 -2.27 -26.50 -18.38
CA HIS A 16 -1.11 -27.30 -18.00
C HIS A 16 -1.47 -28.79 -17.85
N LYS A 17 -2.59 -29.07 -17.18
CA LYS A 17 -3.10 -30.42 -16.94
C LYS A 17 -3.37 -31.16 -18.25
N GLU A 18 -4.03 -30.50 -19.20
CA GLU A 18 -4.29 -31.03 -20.54
C GLU A 18 -3.00 -31.27 -21.34
N GLY A 19 -2.03 -30.35 -21.23
CA GLY A 19 -0.72 -30.51 -21.84
C GLY A 19 0.03 -31.74 -21.32
N LEU A 20 -0.04 -31.98 -20.01
CA LEU A 20 0.61 -33.13 -19.37
C LEU A 20 -0.05 -34.45 -19.79
N LYS A 21 -1.40 -34.49 -19.85
CA LYS A 21 -2.14 -35.65 -20.37
C LYS A 21 -1.73 -36.03 -21.79
N ARG A 22 -1.65 -35.04 -22.69
CA ARG A 22 -1.21 -35.29 -24.08
C ARG A 22 0.21 -35.84 -24.15
N ARG A 23 1.13 -35.30 -23.37
CA ARG A 23 2.53 -35.77 -23.32
C ARG A 23 2.64 -37.18 -22.76
N TYR A 24 1.86 -37.48 -21.72
CA TYR A 24 1.81 -38.81 -21.13
C TYR A 24 1.30 -39.84 -22.14
N TYR A 25 0.18 -39.55 -22.80
CA TYR A 25 -0.37 -40.41 -23.85
C TYR A 25 0.61 -40.63 -24.99
N ASN A 26 1.29 -39.57 -25.46
CA ASN A 26 2.32 -39.70 -26.50
C ASN A 26 3.54 -40.52 -26.04
N ALA A 27 3.81 -40.57 -24.74
CA ALA A 27 4.95 -41.30 -24.19
C ALA A 27 4.65 -42.78 -23.93
N THR A 28 3.44 -43.10 -23.46
CA THR A 28 3.03 -44.44 -22.98
C THR A 28 2.03 -45.15 -23.88
N GLY A 29 1.26 -44.40 -24.68
CA GLY A 29 0.13 -44.91 -25.45
C GLY A 29 -1.14 -45.18 -24.63
N GLU A 30 -1.14 -44.89 -23.32
CA GLU A 30 -2.26 -45.15 -22.43
C GLU A 30 -2.88 -43.85 -21.92
N GLU A 31 -4.19 -43.87 -21.66
CA GLU A 31 -4.89 -42.76 -21.03
C GLU A 31 -4.54 -42.71 -19.54
N VAL A 32 -4.26 -41.51 -19.03
CA VAL A 32 -3.81 -41.31 -17.66
C VAL A 32 -4.98 -40.91 -16.76
N SER A 33 -5.04 -41.50 -15.57
CA SER A 33 -6.04 -41.12 -14.58
C SER A 33 -5.78 -39.70 -14.04
N GLU A 34 -6.86 -39.04 -13.61
CA GLU A 34 -6.79 -37.71 -13.00
C GLU A 34 -5.91 -37.71 -11.75
N GLU A 35 -5.96 -38.77 -10.92
CA GLU A 35 -5.17 -38.84 -9.70
C GLU A 35 -3.67 -38.89 -10.00
N VAL A 36 -3.28 -39.63 -11.05
CA VAL A 36 -1.89 -39.73 -11.45
C VAL A 36 -1.39 -38.37 -11.92
N ILE A 37 -2.15 -37.67 -12.78
CA ILE A 37 -1.80 -36.32 -13.26
C ILE A 37 -1.66 -35.32 -12.11
N ASP A 38 -2.60 -35.32 -11.16
CA ASP A 38 -2.54 -34.42 -10.00
C ASP A 38 -1.31 -34.71 -9.15
N LYS A 39 -0.94 -35.99 -9.03
CA LYS A 39 0.32 -36.39 -8.38
C LYS A 39 1.55 -35.88 -9.13
N MET A 40 1.54 -35.90 -10.47
CA MET A 40 2.64 -35.33 -11.27
C MET A 40 2.80 -33.83 -11.03
N ILE A 41 1.71 -33.09 -10.87
CA ILE A 41 1.74 -31.67 -10.56
C ILE A 41 2.32 -31.44 -9.15
N LEU A 42 2.04 -32.31 -8.19
CA LEU A 42 2.60 -32.21 -6.83
C LEU A 42 4.08 -32.60 -6.76
N GLU A 43 4.51 -33.57 -7.55
CA GLU A 43 5.89 -34.12 -7.57
C GLU A 43 6.81 -33.41 -8.59
N SER A 44 6.48 -32.17 -8.97
CA SER A 44 7.28 -31.34 -9.88
C SER A 44 7.47 -31.92 -11.29
N GLY A 45 6.52 -32.69 -11.80
CA GLY A 45 6.59 -33.31 -13.13
C GLY A 45 7.56 -34.49 -13.24
N GLN A 46 8.15 -34.94 -12.12
CA GLN A 46 8.96 -36.16 -12.10
C GLN A 46 8.06 -37.37 -12.03
N VAL A 47 8.04 -38.15 -13.11
CA VAL A 47 7.31 -39.41 -13.17
C VAL A 47 8.23 -40.44 -13.79
N LYS A 48 8.22 -41.65 -13.23
CA LYS A 48 8.90 -42.83 -13.80
C LYS A 48 8.59 -43.06 -15.29
N VAL A 49 7.49 -42.51 -15.78
CA VAL A 49 7.07 -42.57 -17.19
C VAL A 49 7.93 -41.69 -18.11
N PHE A 50 8.47 -40.58 -17.60
CA PHE A 50 9.43 -39.76 -18.33
C PHE A 50 10.88 -40.16 -18.02
N GLU A 51 11.12 -41.00 -17.01
CA GLU A 51 12.45 -41.61 -16.77
C GLU A 51 12.82 -42.49 -17.97
N GLY A 52 13.89 -42.08 -18.68
CA GLY A 52 14.33 -42.70 -19.93
C GLY A 52 14.20 -41.78 -21.15
N LYS A 53 13.41 -40.70 -21.06
CA LYS A 53 13.35 -39.61 -22.06
C LYS A 53 13.79 -38.30 -21.42
N ALA A 54 15.09 -38.20 -21.13
CA ALA A 54 15.70 -37.12 -20.35
C ALA A 54 15.30 -35.71 -20.84
N GLU A 55 15.22 -35.51 -22.16
CA GLU A 55 14.79 -34.24 -22.76
C GLU A 55 13.35 -33.87 -22.41
N LEU A 56 12.40 -34.82 -22.52
CA LEU A 56 11.00 -34.60 -22.16
C LEU A 56 10.81 -34.42 -20.64
N ALA A 57 11.57 -35.13 -19.83
CA ALA A 57 11.53 -34.98 -18.37
C ALA A 57 12.00 -33.57 -17.97
N MET A 58 13.11 -33.10 -18.55
CA MET A 58 13.65 -31.77 -18.28
C MET A 58 12.73 -30.65 -18.77
N GLU A 59 12.13 -30.80 -19.95
CA GLU A 59 11.16 -29.82 -20.47
C GLU A 59 9.90 -29.73 -19.60
N ASN A 60 9.38 -30.86 -19.11
CA ASN A 60 8.23 -30.85 -18.20
C ASN A 60 8.58 -30.21 -16.86
N LEU A 61 9.76 -30.52 -16.30
CA LEU A 61 10.24 -29.90 -15.06
C LEU A 61 10.34 -28.38 -15.19
N GLN A 62 10.98 -27.88 -16.25
CA GLN A 62 11.10 -26.44 -16.50
C GLN A 62 9.74 -25.74 -16.63
N LYS A 63 8.79 -26.34 -17.35
CA LYS A 63 7.43 -25.78 -17.46
C LYS A 63 6.69 -25.80 -16.13
N HIS A 64 6.88 -26.85 -15.34
CA HIS A 64 6.28 -26.94 -14.03
C HIS A 64 6.83 -25.87 -13.07
N GLU A 65 8.15 -25.67 -13.04
CA GLU A 65 8.78 -24.60 -12.27
C GLU A 65 8.27 -23.22 -12.71
N ALA A 66 8.20 -22.94 -14.01
CA ALA A 66 7.67 -21.69 -14.52
C ALA A 66 6.21 -21.45 -14.10
N LEU A 67 5.38 -22.49 -14.07
CA LEU A 67 4.00 -22.39 -13.58
C LEU A 67 3.92 -22.14 -12.08
N LYS A 68 4.80 -22.77 -11.31
CA LYS A 68 4.89 -22.55 -9.87
C LYS A 68 5.27 -21.10 -9.56
N ASP A 69 6.25 -20.55 -10.28
CA ASP A 69 6.65 -19.16 -10.16
C ASP A 69 5.53 -18.21 -10.56
N LEU A 70 4.85 -18.48 -11.68
CA LEU A 70 3.67 -17.73 -12.10
C LEU A 70 2.57 -17.76 -11.03
N GLN A 71 2.27 -18.93 -10.46
CA GLN A 71 1.28 -19.08 -9.40
C GLN A 71 1.66 -18.30 -8.14
N ARG A 72 2.94 -18.25 -7.80
CA ARG A 72 3.46 -17.44 -6.70
C ARG A 72 3.29 -15.95 -6.96
N SER A 73 3.75 -15.46 -8.12
CA SER A 73 3.60 -14.04 -8.50
C SER A 73 2.14 -13.62 -8.57
N LEU A 74 1.25 -14.49 -9.05
CA LEU A 74 -0.20 -14.25 -9.03
C LEU A 74 -0.72 -14.14 -7.59
N THR A 75 -0.28 -15.01 -6.69
CA THR A 75 -0.70 -14.96 -5.27
C THR A 75 -0.24 -13.68 -4.60
N GLU A 76 1.00 -13.25 -4.85
CA GLU A 76 1.55 -11.98 -4.34
C GLU A 76 0.77 -10.77 -4.90
N LEU A 77 0.47 -10.77 -6.21
CA LEU A 77 -0.33 -9.72 -6.84
C LEU A 77 -1.75 -9.65 -6.24
N HIS A 78 -2.37 -10.81 -5.98
CA HIS A 78 -3.68 -10.88 -5.35
C HIS A 78 -3.67 -10.27 -3.95
N GLN A 79 -2.60 -10.51 -3.17
CA GLN A 79 -2.43 -9.91 -1.85
C GLN A 79 -2.28 -8.39 -1.93
N VAL A 80 -1.53 -7.87 -2.91
CA VAL A 80 -1.43 -6.42 -3.16
C VAL A 80 -2.78 -5.82 -3.51
N PHE A 81 -3.58 -6.49 -4.36
CA PHE A 81 -4.94 -6.02 -4.67
C PHE A 81 -5.85 -5.99 -3.44
N LEU A 82 -5.76 -6.98 -2.55
CA LEU A 82 -6.51 -6.99 -1.29
C LEU A 82 -6.07 -5.87 -0.34
N ASP A 83 -4.76 -5.65 -0.22
CA ASP A 83 -4.21 -4.58 0.62
C ASP A 83 -4.58 -3.18 0.09
N MET A 84 -4.58 -3.01 -1.23
CA MET A 84 -5.04 -1.79 -1.89
C MET A 84 -6.54 -1.55 -1.68
N ALA A 85 -7.36 -2.59 -1.73
CA ALA A 85 -8.79 -2.49 -1.42
C ALA A 85 -9.02 -2.03 0.04
N MET A 86 -8.24 -2.55 1.00
CA MET A 86 -8.30 -2.10 2.40
C MET A 86 -7.81 -0.66 2.59
N MET A 87 -6.77 -0.23 1.87
CA MET A 87 -6.28 1.16 1.94
C MET A 87 -7.28 2.16 1.35
N VAL A 88 -7.97 1.83 0.26
CA VAL A 88 -9.02 2.68 -0.32
C VAL A 88 -10.21 2.82 0.63
N GLU A 89 -10.56 1.76 1.37
CA GLU A 89 -11.61 1.83 2.39
C GLU A 89 -11.20 2.71 3.58
N LYS A 90 -9.92 2.67 4.02
CA LYS A 90 -9.39 3.59 5.06
C LYS A 90 -9.21 5.03 4.59
N GLN A 91 -9.18 5.29 3.28
CA GLN A 91 -9.11 6.65 2.73
C GLN A 91 -10.49 7.24 2.39
N GLY A 92 -11.58 6.48 2.62
CA GLY A 92 -12.96 6.95 2.51
C GLY A 92 -13.45 7.77 3.70
N GLU A 93 -12.74 7.76 4.84
CA GLU A 93 -13.14 8.48 6.06
C GLU A 93 -12.33 9.77 6.30
N GLN A 94 -11.69 10.31 5.25
CA GLN A 94 -11.14 11.68 5.24
C GLN A 94 -11.43 12.45 3.94
N MET A 95 -12.46 12.05 3.18
CA MET A 95 -13.09 12.92 2.18
C MET A 95 -14.32 13.66 2.74
N GLY A 96 -14.32 13.96 4.04
CA GLY A 96 -15.38 14.72 4.72
C GLY A 96 -14.88 15.86 5.60
N ASP A 97 -13.60 16.25 5.51
CA ASP A 97 -13.03 17.28 6.40
C ASP A 97 -12.55 18.56 5.67
N ASN A 98 -12.94 18.70 4.40
CA ASN A 98 -12.83 19.98 3.69
C ASN A 98 -14.08 20.87 3.84
N GLU A 99 -15.20 20.33 4.33
CA GLU A 99 -16.39 21.14 4.64
C GLU A 99 -16.33 21.76 6.05
N GLN A 100 -15.74 21.07 7.02
CA GLN A 100 -15.55 21.60 8.39
C GLN A 100 -14.57 22.79 8.38
N ASN A 101 -13.48 22.71 7.61
CA ASN A 101 -12.46 23.76 7.55
C ASN A 101 -12.94 25.01 6.76
N VAL A 102 -13.87 24.86 5.82
CA VAL A 102 -14.52 26.00 5.12
C VAL A 102 -15.66 26.59 5.96
N ALA A 103 -16.41 25.78 6.71
CA ALA A 103 -17.42 26.26 7.66
C ALA A 103 -16.79 27.06 8.80
N ASP A 104 -15.64 26.64 9.33
CA ASP A 104 -14.89 27.39 10.35
C ASP A 104 -14.24 28.65 9.77
N THR A 105 -13.79 28.63 8.52
CA THR A 105 -13.27 29.84 7.85
C THR A 105 -14.39 30.85 7.55
N GLY A 106 -15.60 30.38 7.20
CA GLY A 106 -16.78 31.22 7.00
C GLY A 106 -17.33 31.80 8.32
N ALA A 107 -17.36 31.01 9.39
CA ALA A 107 -17.76 31.45 10.72
C ALA A 107 -16.76 32.46 11.32
N TYR A 108 -15.46 32.35 11.01
CA TYR A 108 -14.46 33.33 11.41
C TYR A 108 -14.61 34.69 10.71
N ILE A 109 -15.13 34.71 9.48
CA ILE A 109 -15.39 35.95 8.73
C ILE A 109 -16.72 36.60 9.17
N HIS A 110 -17.73 35.82 9.55
CA HIS A 110 -19.03 36.36 10.02
C HIS A 110 -19.06 36.68 11.53
N GLY A 111 -18.23 36.03 12.34
CA GLY A 111 -18.01 36.35 13.76
C GLY A 111 -17.19 37.62 14.01
N GLY A 112 -16.80 38.34 12.94
CA GLY A 112 -16.03 39.58 13.00
C GLY A 112 -16.79 40.80 13.53
N THR A 113 -18.10 40.71 13.82
CA THR A 113 -18.90 41.92 14.11
C THR A 113 -19.51 41.99 15.52
N ASN A 114 -19.66 40.89 16.27
CA ASN A 114 -20.58 40.87 17.43
C ASN A 114 -20.04 40.33 18.78
N ALA A 115 -18.75 40.43 19.07
CA ALA A 115 -18.25 40.12 20.42
C ALA A 115 -17.41 41.24 21.09
N PRO A 116 -17.92 42.48 21.22
CA PRO A 116 -17.37 43.40 22.20
C PRO A 116 -17.90 42.97 23.57
N PHE A 117 -17.03 42.55 24.49
CA PHE A 117 -16.99 43.00 25.90
C PHE A 117 -16.24 42.04 26.85
N SER A 118 -16.11 40.74 26.54
CA SER A 118 -15.50 39.81 27.52
C SER A 118 -14.02 39.46 27.29
N ALA A 119 -13.42 39.82 26.16
CA ALA A 119 -12.03 39.46 25.83
C ALA A 119 -10.94 40.45 26.32
N LYS A 120 -11.32 41.61 26.90
CA LYS A 120 -10.34 42.63 27.32
C LYS A 120 -9.58 42.28 28.59
N GLN A 121 -10.12 41.44 29.47
CA GLN A 121 -9.54 41.27 30.82
C GLN A 121 -8.32 40.34 30.85
N MET A 122 -8.21 39.40 29.91
CA MET A 122 -7.11 38.42 29.89
C MET A 122 -5.93 38.83 28.99
N LYS A 123 -6.18 39.59 27.90
CA LYS A 123 -5.12 40.12 27.00
C LYS A 123 -4.32 41.26 27.64
N GLN A 124 -4.91 42.01 28.57
CA GLN A 124 -4.29 43.18 29.19
C GLN A 124 -3.18 42.83 30.20
N ARG A 125 -3.24 41.65 30.85
CA ARG A 125 -2.17 41.19 31.75
C ARG A 125 -0.94 40.70 30.99
N ARG A 126 -1.11 39.97 29.89
CA ARG A 126 0.02 39.45 29.09
C ARG A 126 0.75 40.54 28.30
N GLY A 127 0.05 41.59 27.84
CA GLY A 127 0.67 42.73 27.14
C GLY A 127 1.61 43.57 28.02
N ARG A 128 1.27 43.78 29.30
CA ARG A 128 2.10 44.56 30.23
C ARG A 128 3.48 43.94 30.47
N TRP A 129 3.54 42.62 30.63
CA TRP A 129 4.82 41.93 30.86
C TRP A 129 5.72 41.97 29.63
N VAL A 130 5.16 41.78 28.43
CA VAL A 130 5.92 41.84 27.17
C VAL A 130 6.45 43.25 26.92
N CYS A 131 5.65 44.31 27.17
CA CYS A 131 6.13 45.69 27.06
C CYS A 131 7.22 46.02 28.09
N CYS A 132 7.11 45.55 29.34
CA CYS A 132 8.14 45.77 30.36
C CYS A 132 9.46 45.09 29.99
N ILE A 133 9.42 43.84 29.50
CA ILE A 133 10.62 43.11 29.06
C ILE A 133 11.25 43.80 27.84
N GLY A 134 10.43 44.20 26.85
CA GLY A 134 10.93 44.93 25.68
C GLY A 134 11.58 46.28 26.02
N ALA A 135 11.00 47.03 26.96
CA ALA A 135 11.57 48.30 27.42
C ALA A 135 12.90 48.12 28.15
N LEU A 136 13.05 47.07 28.97
CA LEU A 136 14.31 46.76 29.65
C LEU A 136 15.42 46.39 28.65
N VAL A 137 15.10 45.59 27.63
CA VAL A 137 16.06 45.20 26.59
C VAL A 137 16.51 46.42 25.78
N LEU A 138 15.58 47.30 25.38
CA LEU A 138 15.91 48.54 24.68
C LEU A 138 16.82 49.46 25.49
N LEU A 139 16.54 49.60 26.79
CA LEU A 139 17.35 50.45 27.66
C LEU A 139 18.77 49.89 27.84
N ALA A 140 18.92 48.56 27.97
CA ALA A 140 20.22 47.91 28.01
C ALA A 140 21.03 48.14 26.72
N LEU A 141 20.38 48.02 25.55
CA LEU A 141 21.03 48.27 24.25
C LEU A 141 21.49 49.73 24.11
N LEU A 142 20.68 50.70 24.53
CA LEU A 142 21.07 52.12 24.48
C LEU A 142 22.28 52.40 25.37
N VAL A 143 22.32 51.84 26.58
CA VAL A 143 23.49 51.97 27.47
C VAL A 143 24.73 51.37 26.83
N CYS A 144 24.64 50.17 26.27
CA CYS A 144 25.76 49.54 25.56
C CYS A 144 26.27 50.39 24.39
N LEU A 145 25.38 50.95 23.58
CA LEU A 145 25.77 51.81 22.45
C LEU A 145 26.46 53.09 22.91
N ILE A 146 25.97 53.72 23.98
CA ILE A 146 26.61 54.92 24.55
C ILE A 146 27.98 54.58 25.12
N SER A 147 28.14 53.46 25.83
CA SER A 147 29.45 53.03 26.34
C SER A 147 30.47 52.75 25.24
N ILE A 148 30.04 52.21 24.09
CA ILE A 148 30.91 51.99 22.93
C ILE A 148 31.27 53.32 22.25
N LEU A 149 30.33 54.26 22.16
CA LEU A 149 30.57 55.58 21.54
C LEU A 149 31.42 56.50 22.43
N ALA A 150 31.34 56.34 23.75
CA ALA A 150 32.07 57.13 24.74
C ALA A 150 33.44 56.54 25.13
N SER A 151 33.75 55.32 24.70
CA SER A 151 35.06 54.69 24.85
C SER A 151 35.94 54.90 23.62
#